data_AF-A0A4Y4M917-F1
#
_entry.id   AF-A0A4Y4M917-F1
#
_cell.length_a   1.000
_cell.length_b   1.000
_cell.length_c   1.000
_cell.angle_alpha   90.00
_cell.angle_beta   90.00
_cell.angle_gamma   90.00
#
_symmetry.space_group_name_H-M   'P 1'
#
loop_
_entity.id
_entity.type
_entity.pdbx_description
1 polymer ?
#
loop_
_entity_poly.entity_id
_entity_poly.type
_entity_poly.pdbx_seq_one_letter_code
_entity_poly.pdbx_strand_id
1 'polypeptide(L)'
;MPAEFEDQYVKEVIYNRSLSALNGEEWKAVEDFPNYAISSFGRLKSLERWTFLPNKTKGKKEPEMIMKLIVVKQFNQYLQKYFYQFHCTLSSDGKKYRKSMARLIYYHFVEKFDYNDHNIKIAFKDGNSLHLHYTNLEKISHSESRYRTFQSNRARNRNAIYSQPVSQYDINGNFIAGFDSMYSAEKVACVGCESIMDAVHGVFLTAGGYRWFLSSQSITEKDFEVIPKPKGKQKIFNQTVWKNLGRPLVDKKNPPACMNLSLEDLPGECWKPIPGSGNRFVISNKGRVKRLSGWITEGRKVLLREHILSQYVDFFNGKPYALRCILRHQKRNRYLSVSKALVCCFVRKFDMEDKTFAVVNNNEPFWKFDLSKMYLTRGGSVITNDK
;
A
#
# COMPACT_ATOMS: atom_id res chain seq x y z
N MET A 1 -12.20 27.88 9.19
CA MET A 1 -11.25 27.68 8.08
C MET A 1 -10.03 26.93 8.62
N PRO A 2 -9.15 26.32 7.81
CA PRO A 2 -7.86 25.84 8.32
C PRO A 2 -7.13 26.97 9.05
N ALA A 3 -6.38 26.66 10.11
CA ALA A 3 -5.71 27.65 10.98
C ALA A 3 -4.77 28.57 10.18
N GLU A 4 -4.22 28.07 9.08
CA GLU A 4 -3.36 28.80 8.15
C GLU A 4 -4.09 29.97 7.45
N PHE A 5 -5.43 29.97 7.41
CA PHE A 5 -6.23 31.08 6.87
C PHE A 5 -6.71 32.06 7.95
N GLU A 6 -6.29 31.86 9.21
CA GLU A 6 -6.45 32.85 10.26
C GLU A 6 -5.37 33.94 10.24
N ASP A 7 -4.40 33.79 9.34
CA ASP A 7 -3.34 34.73 9.02
C ASP A 7 -3.86 36.16 8.77
N GLN A 8 -3.22 37.13 9.42
CA GLN A 8 -3.64 38.54 9.39
C GLN A 8 -3.54 39.12 7.97
N TYR A 9 -2.46 38.82 7.24
CA TYR A 9 -2.27 39.27 5.87
C TYR A 9 -3.38 38.74 4.97
N VAL A 10 -3.73 37.45 5.11
CA VAL A 10 -4.82 36.85 4.33
C VAL A 10 -6.16 37.55 4.60
N LYS A 11 -6.48 37.80 5.87
CA LYS A 11 -7.74 38.44 6.28
C LYS A 11 -7.84 39.89 5.77
N GLU A 12 -6.81 40.68 6.01
CA GLU A 12 -6.84 42.13 5.77
C GLU A 12 -6.57 42.51 4.30
N VAL A 13 -5.82 41.68 3.58
CA VAL A 13 -5.40 41.96 2.21
C VAL A 13 -6.13 41.05 1.23
N ILE A 14 -5.94 39.74 1.33
CA ILE A 14 -6.38 38.79 0.30
C ILE A 14 -7.90 38.61 0.27
N TYR A 15 -8.55 38.67 1.44
CA TYR A 15 -10.00 38.58 1.57
C TYR A 15 -10.70 39.92 1.49
N ASN A 16 -9.97 41.03 1.53
CA ASN A 16 -10.53 42.36 1.37
C ASN A 16 -11.03 42.58 -0.06
N ARG A 17 -12.35 42.76 -0.20
CA ARG A 17 -13.04 42.99 -1.49
C ARG A 17 -13.36 44.46 -1.75
N SER A 18 -12.91 45.38 -0.89
CA SER A 18 -13.08 46.82 -1.10
C SER A 18 -12.27 47.30 -2.30
N LEU A 19 -12.88 48.16 -3.11
CA LEU A 19 -12.21 48.84 -4.22
C LEU A 19 -11.21 49.90 -3.75
N SER A 20 -11.31 50.34 -2.49
CA SER A 20 -10.33 51.27 -1.91
C SER A 20 -8.93 50.66 -1.93
N ALA A 21 -7.96 51.46 -2.35
CA ALA A 21 -6.56 51.07 -2.29
C ALA A 21 -6.13 50.91 -0.83
N LEU A 22 -5.29 49.92 -0.55
CA LEU A 22 -4.62 49.81 0.74
C LEU A 22 -3.48 50.82 0.80
N ASN A 23 -3.06 51.19 2.01
CA ASN A 23 -1.94 52.12 2.15
C ASN A 23 -0.67 51.54 1.51
N GLY A 24 -0.03 52.30 0.60
CA GLY A 24 1.16 51.87 -0.16
C GLY A 24 0.88 50.83 -1.25
N GLU A 25 -0.38 50.54 -1.57
CA GLU A 25 -0.71 49.58 -2.62
C GLU A 25 -0.60 50.19 -4.02
N GLU A 26 0.20 49.53 -4.85
CA GLU A 26 0.38 49.88 -6.25
C GLU A 26 -0.39 48.90 -7.14
N TRP A 27 -0.96 49.39 -8.24
CA TRP A 27 -1.70 48.58 -9.21
C TRP A 27 -1.02 48.65 -10.59
N LYS A 28 -0.87 47.50 -11.23
CA LYS A 28 -0.35 47.38 -12.61
C LYS A 28 -1.34 46.60 -13.48
N ALA A 29 -1.45 46.98 -14.76
CA ALA A 29 -2.21 46.18 -15.72
C ALA A 29 -1.55 44.81 -15.91
N VAL A 30 -2.37 43.77 -16.06
CA VAL A 30 -1.87 42.41 -16.32
C VAL A 30 -1.59 42.27 -17.81
N GLU A 31 -0.34 41.94 -18.16
CA GLU A 31 0.10 41.73 -19.56
C GLU A 31 -0.70 40.59 -20.19
N ASP A 32 -1.08 40.74 -21.46
CA ASP A 32 -2.02 39.88 -22.21
C ASP A 32 -3.46 39.84 -21.68
N PHE A 33 -3.76 40.52 -20.56
CA PHE A 33 -5.07 40.53 -19.93
C PHE A 33 -5.49 41.96 -19.54
N PRO A 34 -5.72 42.85 -20.52
CA PRO A 34 -5.93 44.29 -20.29
C PRO A 34 -7.17 44.59 -19.44
N ASN A 35 -8.10 43.65 -19.31
CA ASN A 35 -9.30 43.75 -18.48
C ASN A 35 -9.02 43.57 -16.98
N TYR A 36 -7.76 43.36 -16.58
CA TYR A 36 -7.39 43.06 -15.20
C TYR A 36 -6.19 43.91 -14.76
N ALA A 37 -6.19 44.26 -13.48
CA ALA A 37 -5.06 44.87 -12.80
C ALA A 37 -4.66 44.02 -11.59
N ILE A 38 -3.37 43.93 -11.31
CA ILE A 38 -2.81 43.21 -10.18
C ILE A 38 -2.11 44.19 -9.23
N SER A 39 -2.29 43.97 -7.93
CA SER A 39 -1.73 44.83 -6.90
C SER A 39 -0.40 44.28 -6.35
N SER A 40 0.45 45.18 -5.85
CA SER A 40 1.72 44.86 -5.19
C SER A 40 1.55 43.97 -3.95
N PHE A 41 0.35 43.99 -3.37
CA PHE A 41 -0.10 43.17 -2.24
C PHE A 41 -0.80 41.87 -2.67
N GLY A 42 -0.83 41.56 -3.96
CA GLY A 42 -1.44 40.32 -4.45
C GLY A 42 -2.96 40.29 -4.46
N ARG A 43 -3.61 41.46 -4.51
CA ARG A 43 -5.02 41.56 -4.90
C ARG A 43 -5.14 41.55 -6.42
N LEU A 44 -6.24 41.01 -6.94
CA LEU A 44 -6.57 41.04 -8.36
C LEU A 44 -7.86 41.82 -8.56
N LYS A 45 -7.86 42.74 -9.52
CA LYS A 45 -8.98 43.57 -9.87
C LYS A 45 -9.41 43.28 -11.31
N SER A 46 -10.71 43.05 -11.50
CA SER A 46 -11.34 43.07 -12.81
C SER A 46 -11.77 44.52 -13.08
N LEU A 47 -11.33 45.09 -14.18
CA LEU A 47 -11.67 46.45 -14.58
C LEU A 47 -13.07 46.51 -15.19
N GLU A 48 -13.71 47.66 -15.03
CA GLU A 48 -14.99 47.96 -15.67
C GLU A 48 -14.86 47.84 -17.20
N ARG A 49 -15.79 47.13 -17.83
CA ARG A 49 -15.79 46.95 -19.28
C ARG A 49 -17.16 46.57 -19.82
N TRP A 50 -17.35 46.77 -21.11
CA TRP A 50 -18.48 46.19 -21.84
C TRP A 50 -18.10 44.83 -22.38
N THR A 51 -18.97 43.84 -22.18
CA THR A 51 -18.82 42.51 -22.74
C THR A 51 -19.98 42.20 -23.69
N PHE A 52 -19.67 41.58 -24.81
CA PHE A 52 -20.65 41.19 -25.82
C PHE A 52 -20.64 39.67 -25.91
N LEU A 53 -21.76 39.04 -25.55
CA LEU A 53 -21.88 37.59 -25.68
C LEU A 53 -22.09 37.23 -27.16
N PRO A 54 -21.57 36.08 -27.62
CA PRO A 54 -21.89 35.57 -28.95
C PRO A 54 -23.41 35.52 -29.13
N ASN A 55 -23.90 36.07 -30.25
CA ASN A 55 -25.32 36.13 -30.62
C ASN A 55 -26.21 37.07 -29.78
N LYS A 56 -25.65 38.02 -29.03
CA LYS A 56 -26.42 39.08 -28.37
C LYS A 56 -26.03 40.47 -28.89
N THR A 57 -27.02 41.25 -29.31
CA THR A 57 -26.86 42.64 -29.77
C THR A 57 -26.69 43.64 -28.62
N LYS A 58 -27.10 43.29 -27.40
CA LYS A 58 -26.92 44.13 -26.20
C LYS A 58 -25.69 43.70 -25.42
N GLY A 59 -24.75 44.62 -25.24
CA GLY A 59 -23.61 44.44 -24.35
C GLY A 59 -24.03 44.43 -22.88
N LYS A 60 -23.26 43.73 -22.04
CA LYS A 60 -23.38 43.76 -20.59
C LYS A 60 -22.22 44.58 -20.03
N LYS A 61 -22.54 45.62 -19.24
CA LYS A 61 -21.55 46.35 -18.47
C LYS A 61 -21.12 45.50 -17.27
N GLU A 62 -19.87 45.06 -17.27
CA GLU A 62 -19.24 44.39 -16.13
C GLU A 62 -18.62 45.47 -15.24
N PRO A 63 -19.01 45.55 -13.96
CA PRO A 63 -18.46 46.55 -13.05
C PRO A 63 -17.02 46.22 -12.66
N GLU A 64 -16.31 47.24 -12.18
CA GLU A 64 -15.03 47.04 -11.52
C GLU A 64 -15.22 46.25 -10.21
N MET A 65 -14.36 45.26 -9.96
CA MET A 65 -14.43 44.46 -8.73
C MET A 65 -13.09 43.83 -8.35
N ILE A 66 -12.83 43.72 -7.03
CA ILE A 66 -11.75 42.86 -6.52
C ILE A 66 -12.17 41.40 -6.62
N MET A 67 -11.40 40.62 -7.36
CA MET A 67 -11.68 39.22 -7.63
C MET A 67 -11.35 38.33 -6.44
N LYS A 68 -12.20 37.31 -6.24
CA LYS A 68 -11.90 36.22 -5.31
C LYS A 68 -10.82 35.31 -5.90
N LEU A 69 -9.73 35.15 -5.15
CA LEU A 69 -8.67 34.21 -5.49
C LEU A 69 -9.10 32.76 -5.25
N ILE A 70 -8.48 31.85 -6.00
CA ILE A 70 -8.63 30.41 -5.88
C ILE A 70 -7.53 29.88 -4.96
N VAL A 71 -7.93 29.12 -3.95
CA VAL A 71 -6.99 28.38 -3.09
C VAL A 71 -6.71 27.03 -3.72
N VAL A 72 -5.44 26.74 -3.96
CA VAL A 72 -4.95 25.45 -4.44
C VAL A 72 -4.36 24.70 -3.26
N LYS A 73 -4.92 23.54 -2.96
CA LYS A 73 -4.42 22.66 -1.90
C LYS A 73 -3.56 21.55 -2.48
N GLN A 74 -2.41 21.30 -1.87
CA GLN A 74 -1.49 20.21 -2.21
C GLN A 74 -1.22 19.39 -0.96
N PHE A 75 -1.44 18.07 -1.03
CA PHE A 75 -1.17 17.18 0.10
C PHE A 75 0.28 16.70 0.08
N ASN A 76 0.99 16.90 1.18
CA ASN A 76 2.33 16.36 1.37
C ASN A 76 2.22 15.02 2.12
N GLN A 77 2.56 13.92 1.43
CA GLN A 77 2.51 12.57 1.99
C GLN A 77 3.53 12.34 3.12
N TYR A 78 4.65 13.04 3.13
CA TYR A 78 5.66 12.85 4.16
C TYR A 78 5.26 13.51 5.48
N LEU A 79 4.77 14.74 5.43
CA LEU A 79 4.31 15.50 6.60
C LEU A 79 2.85 15.25 6.96
N GLN A 80 2.11 14.49 6.15
CA GLN A 80 0.67 14.24 6.30
C GLN A 80 -0.15 15.52 6.46
N LYS A 81 0.25 16.60 5.78
CA LYS A 81 -0.40 17.92 5.89
C LYS A 81 -0.61 18.57 4.53
N TYR A 82 -1.52 19.55 4.49
CA TYR A 82 -1.80 20.34 3.30
C TYR A 82 -0.92 21.59 3.22
N PHE A 83 -0.57 21.97 2.00
CA PHE A 83 0.04 23.24 1.66
C PHE A 83 -0.88 23.99 0.71
N TYR A 84 -0.88 25.32 0.79
CA TYR A 84 -1.84 26.17 0.11
C TYR A 84 -1.15 27.22 -0.75
N GLN A 85 -1.69 27.49 -1.93
CA GLN A 85 -1.22 28.53 -2.84
C GLN A 85 -2.40 29.29 -3.42
N PHE A 86 -2.23 30.59 -3.65
CA PHE A 86 -3.24 31.42 -4.30
C PHE A 86 -3.04 31.47 -5.81
N HIS A 87 -4.13 31.22 -6.52
CA HIS A 87 -4.24 31.34 -7.97
C HIS A 87 -5.37 32.30 -8.32
N CYS A 88 -5.36 32.80 -9.54
CA CYS A 88 -6.48 33.53 -10.11
C CYS A 88 -6.95 32.91 -11.43
N THR A 89 -8.12 33.33 -11.87
CA THR A 89 -8.65 33.03 -13.19
C THR A 89 -8.76 34.34 -13.96
N LEU A 90 -7.99 34.44 -15.05
CA LEU A 90 -8.07 35.53 -16.01
C LEU A 90 -8.85 35.04 -17.22
N SER A 91 -9.57 35.93 -17.89
CA SER A 91 -10.33 35.56 -19.10
C SER A 91 -9.99 36.50 -20.25
N SER A 92 -9.65 35.93 -21.42
CA SER A 92 -9.47 36.66 -22.67
C SER A 92 -10.18 35.88 -23.79
N ASP A 93 -10.92 36.58 -24.65
CA ASP A 93 -11.58 36.02 -25.84
C ASP A 93 -12.43 34.77 -25.55
N GLY A 94 -13.18 34.82 -24.45
CA GLY A 94 -14.02 33.71 -23.99
C GLY A 94 -13.25 32.52 -23.36
N LYS A 95 -11.91 32.51 -23.42
CA LYS A 95 -11.06 31.49 -22.79
C LYS A 95 -10.66 31.89 -21.37
N LYS A 96 -10.60 30.92 -20.46
CA LYS A 96 -10.20 31.10 -19.06
C LYS A 96 -8.81 30.54 -18.82
N TYR A 97 -7.98 31.30 -18.12
CA TYR A 97 -6.59 30.97 -17.82
C TYR A 97 -6.37 31.01 -16.32
N ARG A 98 -5.93 29.89 -15.76
CA ARG A 98 -5.55 29.82 -14.34
C ARG A 98 -4.09 30.21 -14.19
N LYS A 99 -3.79 31.24 -13.40
CA LYS A 99 -2.43 31.75 -13.19
C LYS A 99 -2.08 31.73 -11.70
N SER A 100 -0.79 31.51 -11.39
CA SER A 100 -0.29 31.60 -10.01
C SER A 100 -0.15 33.08 -9.64
N MET A 101 -0.68 33.47 -8.48
CA MET A 101 -0.60 34.87 -8.04
C MET A 101 0.83 35.29 -7.77
N ALA A 102 1.61 34.49 -7.03
CA ALA A 102 3.01 34.79 -6.74
C ALA A 102 3.83 34.99 -8.03
N ARG A 103 3.64 34.12 -9.04
CA ARG A 103 4.33 34.27 -10.32
C ARG A 103 3.94 35.54 -11.07
N LEU A 104 2.65 35.89 -11.05
CA LEU A 104 2.13 37.08 -11.72
C LEU A 104 2.61 38.37 -11.05
N ILE A 105 2.58 38.43 -9.72
CA ILE A 105 3.06 39.58 -8.95
C ILE A 105 4.56 39.78 -9.18
N TYR A 106 5.37 38.73 -9.04
CA TYR A 106 6.81 38.84 -9.25
C TYR A 106 7.13 39.35 -10.67
N TYR A 107 6.45 38.80 -11.68
CA TYR A 107 6.64 39.19 -13.08
C TYR A 107 6.35 40.69 -13.32
N HIS A 108 5.32 41.26 -12.67
CA HIS A 108 4.94 42.66 -12.86
C HIS A 108 5.66 43.66 -11.93
N PHE A 109 6.07 43.23 -10.73
CA PHE A 109 6.62 44.13 -9.70
C PHE A 109 8.11 43.94 -9.41
N VAL A 110 8.73 42.83 -9.82
CA VAL A 110 10.14 42.55 -9.53
C VAL A 110 10.96 42.46 -10.81
N GLU A 111 10.68 41.47 -11.66
CA GLU A 111 11.51 41.20 -12.85
C GLU A 111 10.71 40.41 -13.89
N LYS A 112 10.75 40.84 -15.16
CA LYS A 112 10.18 40.08 -16.28
C LYS A 112 11.06 38.88 -16.63
N PHE A 113 10.42 37.78 -17.00
CA PHE A 113 11.07 36.53 -17.45
C PHE A 113 10.13 35.78 -18.39
N ASP A 114 10.57 34.73 -19.08
CA ASP A 114 9.63 33.90 -19.86
C ASP A 114 8.55 33.30 -18.94
N TYR A 115 7.35 33.86 -19.02
CA TYR A 115 6.24 33.49 -18.14
C TYR A 115 5.92 31.99 -18.23
N ASN A 116 6.15 31.37 -19.39
CA ASN A 116 5.84 29.97 -19.64
C ASN A 116 7.00 29.02 -19.30
N ASP A 117 8.17 29.52 -18.87
CA ASP A 117 9.26 28.66 -18.41
C ASP A 117 8.98 28.10 -17.00
N HIS A 118 8.64 26.81 -16.96
CA HIS A 118 8.29 26.09 -15.73
C HIS A 118 9.50 25.83 -14.81
N ASN A 119 10.73 26.04 -15.29
CA ASN A 119 11.95 25.90 -14.50
C ASN A 119 12.16 27.09 -13.56
N ILE A 120 11.61 28.25 -13.90
CA ILE A 120 11.61 29.43 -13.05
C ILE A 120 10.61 29.21 -11.90
N LYS A 121 11.09 29.17 -10.66
CA LYS A 121 10.25 29.05 -9.47
C LYS A 121 10.25 30.35 -8.69
N ILE A 122 9.07 30.77 -8.24
CA ILE A 122 8.93 31.89 -7.32
C ILE A 122 8.71 31.32 -5.92
N ALA A 123 9.56 31.71 -4.99
CA ALA A 123 9.49 31.33 -3.58
C ALA A 123 9.16 32.54 -2.72
N PHE A 124 8.92 32.27 -1.44
CA PHE A 124 8.54 33.22 -0.41
C PHE A 124 9.67 33.29 0.60
N LYS A 125 10.21 34.49 0.83
CA LYS A 125 11.39 34.70 1.69
C LYS A 125 11.12 34.32 3.14
N ASP A 126 9.90 34.58 3.61
CA ASP A 126 9.42 34.21 4.95
C ASP A 126 8.94 32.75 5.05
N GLY A 127 8.94 31.99 3.96
CA GLY A 127 8.45 30.62 3.92
C GLY A 127 6.92 30.46 3.97
N ASN A 128 6.14 31.55 4.01
CA ASN A 128 4.67 31.52 4.02
C ASN A 128 4.11 31.82 2.61
N SER A 129 3.56 30.78 1.96
CA SER A 129 3.00 30.90 0.60
C SER A 129 1.70 31.70 0.49
N LEU A 130 1.19 32.22 1.61
CA LEU A 130 0.01 33.08 1.67
C LEU A 130 0.38 34.58 1.61
N HIS A 131 1.64 34.93 1.91
CA HIS A 131 2.13 36.30 1.91
C HIS A 131 2.62 36.71 0.51
N LEU A 132 1.72 37.31 -0.26
CA LEU A 132 1.91 37.60 -1.68
C LEU A 132 2.60 38.93 -1.99
N HIS A 133 2.97 39.74 -1.00
CA HIS A 133 3.55 41.04 -1.23
C HIS A 133 4.85 40.90 -2.04
N TYR A 134 5.04 41.72 -3.07
CA TYR A 134 6.13 41.53 -4.04
C TYR A 134 7.53 41.50 -3.39
N THR A 135 7.75 42.25 -2.30
CA THR A 135 9.03 42.24 -1.58
C THR A 135 9.35 40.92 -0.89
N ASN A 136 8.33 40.11 -0.57
CA ASN A 136 8.46 38.77 0.00
C ASN A 136 8.74 37.71 -1.07
N LEU A 137 8.65 38.06 -2.36
CA LEU A 137 8.84 37.10 -3.45
C LEU A 137 10.29 37.11 -3.94
N GLU A 138 10.78 35.94 -4.32
CA GLU A 138 12.12 35.78 -4.92
C GLU A 138 12.10 34.72 -6.02
N LYS A 139 12.89 34.95 -7.08
CA LYS A 139 13.11 33.98 -8.15
C LYS A 139 14.23 33.03 -7.73
N ILE A 140 13.93 31.73 -7.73
CA ILE A 140 14.89 30.67 -7.39
C ILE A 140 14.98 29.62 -8.49
N SER A 141 16.11 28.93 -8.53
CA SER A 141 16.32 27.80 -9.43
C SER A 141 15.60 26.54 -8.94
N HIS A 142 15.50 25.54 -9.83
CA HIS A 142 14.93 24.24 -9.47
C HIS A 142 15.76 23.49 -8.41
N SER A 143 17.09 23.62 -8.45
CA SER A 143 18.00 23.03 -7.46
C SER A 143 17.82 23.66 -6.08
N GLU A 144 17.74 24.99 -6.01
CA GLU A 144 17.49 25.73 -4.76
C GLU A 144 16.13 25.37 -4.16
N SER A 145 15.09 25.27 -5.01
CA SER A 145 13.76 24.83 -4.58
C SER A 145 13.76 23.44 -3.96
N ARG A 146 14.51 22.50 -4.54
CA ARG A 146 14.71 21.15 -3.98
C ARG A 146 15.48 21.22 -2.66
N TYR A 147 16.57 21.97 -2.60
CA TYR A 147 17.36 22.14 -1.38
C TYR A 147 16.52 22.66 -0.21
N ARG A 148 15.75 23.74 -0.41
CA ARG A 148 14.83 24.27 0.59
C ARG A 148 13.75 23.27 1.02
N THR A 149 13.29 22.41 0.11
CA THR A 149 12.33 21.33 0.44
C THR A 149 12.93 20.32 1.43
N PHE A 150 14.21 19.96 1.27
CA PHE A 150 14.90 19.09 2.23
C PHE A 150 15.22 19.82 3.54
N GLN A 151 15.70 21.07 3.47
CA GLN A 151 16.03 21.87 4.65
C GLN A 151 14.80 22.12 5.53
N SER A 152 13.63 22.37 4.93
CA SER A 152 12.35 22.50 5.63
C SER A 152 11.71 21.17 6.05
N ASN A 153 12.45 20.05 5.92
CA ASN A 153 12.00 18.69 6.21
C ASN A 153 10.65 18.36 5.54
N ARG A 154 10.42 18.83 4.31
CA ARG A 154 9.19 18.56 3.53
C ARG A 154 9.29 17.30 2.66
N ALA A 155 10.46 16.68 2.58
CA ALA A 155 10.70 15.43 1.87
C ALA A 155 11.77 14.61 2.59
N ARG A 156 11.70 13.27 2.45
CA ARG A 156 12.73 12.37 2.98
C ARG A 156 14.04 12.56 2.24
N ASN A 157 15.11 12.84 2.97
CA ASN A 157 16.47 12.80 2.42
C ASN A 157 16.96 11.34 2.42
N ARG A 158 16.73 10.63 1.30
CA ARG A 158 17.14 9.23 1.15
C ARG A 158 18.65 9.04 1.33
N ASN A 159 19.47 9.98 0.86
CA ASN A 159 20.92 9.88 1.02
C ASN A 159 21.32 9.94 2.48
N ALA A 160 20.75 10.86 3.27
CA ALA A 160 21.02 10.93 4.70
C ALA A 160 20.61 9.65 5.44
N ILE A 161 19.51 9.01 5.03
CA ILE A 161 19.04 7.74 5.61
C ILE A 161 19.97 6.59 5.21
N TYR A 162 20.31 6.47 3.92
CA TYR A 162 21.14 5.37 3.40
C TYR A 162 22.60 5.47 3.81
N SER A 163 23.07 6.65 4.21
CA SER A 163 24.38 6.85 4.81
C SER A 163 24.47 6.41 6.27
N GLN A 164 23.38 5.98 6.91
CA GLN A 164 23.42 5.50 8.29
C GLN A 164 24.09 4.12 8.38
N PRO A 165 24.95 3.88 9.39
CA PRO A 165 25.60 2.59 9.59
C PRO A 165 24.59 1.52 10.00
N VAL A 166 24.76 0.31 9.46
CA VAL A 166 23.87 -0.82 9.69
C VAL A 166 24.63 -2.08 10.06
N SER A 167 24.00 -2.91 10.88
CA SER A 167 24.51 -4.22 11.30
C SER A 167 23.62 -5.33 10.76
N GLN A 168 24.26 -6.38 10.26
CA GLN A 168 23.66 -7.55 9.63
C GLN A 168 23.70 -8.74 10.58
N TYR A 169 22.58 -9.44 10.68
CA TYR A 169 22.42 -10.64 11.51
C TYR A 169 21.76 -11.76 10.71
N ASP A 170 21.96 -13.01 11.15
CA ASP A 170 21.16 -14.13 10.67
C ASP A 170 19.72 -14.08 11.25
N ILE A 171 18.89 -15.07 10.88
CA ILE A 171 17.50 -15.14 11.35
C ILE A 171 17.37 -15.57 12.82
N ASN A 172 18.43 -16.08 13.42
CA ASN A 172 18.47 -16.56 14.81
C ASN A 172 19.05 -15.50 15.76
N GLY A 173 19.57 -14.40 15.23
CA GLY A 173 20.15 -13.30 16.01
C GLY A 173 21.67 -13.31 16.11
N ASN A 174 22.36 -14.18 15.38
CA ASN A 174 23.81 -14.17 15.36
C ASN A 174 24.32 -13.03 14.47
N PHE A 175 25.27 -12.25 14.98
CA PHE A 175 25.92 -11.18 14.24
C PHE A 175 26.73 -11.74 13.07
N ILE A 176 26.62 -11.08 11.91
CA ILE A 176 27.36 -11.45 10.69
C ILE A 176 28.40 -10.37 10.35
N ALA A 177 27.96 -9.11 10.20
CA ALA A 177 28.84 -8.02 9.75
C ALA A 177 28.26 -6.64 10.09
N GLY A 178 29.14 -5.64 10.22
CA GLY A 178 28.79 -4.23 10.34
C GLY A 178 29.20 -3.46 9.09
N PHE A 179 28.43 -2.42 8.74
CA PHE A 179 28.64 -1.59 7.56
C PHE A 179 28.51 -0.11 7.92
N ASP A 180 29.38 0.72 7.34
CA ASP A 180 29.38 2.17 7.58
C ASP A 180 28.14 2.86 7.00
N SER A 181 27.50 2.23 6.01
CA SER A 181 26.27 2.72 5.37
C SER A 181 25.45 1.59 4.74
N MET A 182 24.16 1.84 4.48
CA MET A 182 23.32 0.93 3.69
C MET A 182 23.86 0.73 2.27
N TYR A 183 24.54 1.73 1.69
CA TYR A 183 25.21 1.60 0.39
C TYR A 183 26.37 0.61 0.42
N SER A 184 27.19 0.63 1.48
CA SER A 184 28.26 -0.36 1.64
C SER A 184 27.70 -1.77 1.86
N ALA A 185 26.60 -1.88 2.60
CA ALA A 185 25.89 -3.14 2.78
C ALA A 185 25.30 -3.67 1.45
N GLU A 186 24.72 -2.82 0.62
CA GLU A 186 24.16 -3.20 -0.69
C GLU A 186 25.21 -3.83 -1.60
N LYS A 187 26.43 -3.26 -1.66
CA LYS A 187 27.53 -3.77 -2.48
C LYS A 187 27.98 -5.18 -2.07
N VAL A 188 28.01 -5.45 -0.76
CA VAL A 188 28.51 -6.73 -0.22
C VAL A 188 27.41 -7.78 -0.15
N ALA A 189 26.22 -7.41 0.32
CA ALA A 189 25.10 -8.33 0.50
C ALA A 189 24.24 -8.51 -0.76
N CYS A 190 24.43 -7.69 -1.80
CA CYS A 190 23.60 -7.65 -3.00
C CYS A 190 22.11 -7.42 -2.69
N VAL A 191 21.83 -6.53 -1.73
CA VAL A 191 20.48 -6.20 -1.26
C VAL A 191 20.24 -4.71 -1.43
N GLY A 192 19.16 -4.34 -2.12
CA GLY A 192 18.81 -2.94 -2.34
C GLY A 192 18.68 -2.14 -1.04
N CYS A 193 19.23 -0.92 -0.99
CA CYS A 193 19.17 -0.04 0.19
C CYS A 193 17.74 0.16 0.74
N GLU A 194 16.75 0.27 -0.15
CA GLU A 194 15.34 0.43 0.23
C GLU A 194 14.82 -0.80 0.99
N SER A 195 15.23 -2.01 0.60
CA SER A 195 14.87 -3.24 1.32
C SER A 195 15.56 -3.35 2.67
N ILE A 196 16.83 -2.93 2.76
CA ILE A 196 17.56 -2.85 4.04
C ILE A 196 16.84 -1.87 4.97
N MET A 197 16.52 -0.67 4.49
CA MET A 197 15.77 0.34 5.24
C MET A 197 14.40 -0.19 5.71
N ASP A 198 13.65 -0.87 4.85
CA ASP A 198 12.36 -1.47 5.23
C ASP A 198 12.52 -2.58 6.29
N ALA A 199 13.61 -3.33 6.26
CA ALA A 199 13.94 -4.31 7.30
C ALA A 199 14.31 -3.63 8.62
N VAL A 200 15.14 -2.58 8.58
CA VAL A 200 15.52 -1.76 9.74
C VAL A 200 14.29 -1.14 10.41
N HIS A 201 13.34 -0.63 9.64
CA HIS A 201 12.10 -0.06 10.17
C HIS A 201 11.03 -1.11 10.54
N GLY A 202 11.34 -2.41 10.42
CA GLY A 202 10.39 -3.49 10.73
C GLY A 202 9.16 -3.54 9.81
N VAL A 203 9.23 -2.92 8.63
CA VAL A 203 8.22 -3.08 7.56
C VAL A 203 8.32 -4.51 7.03
N PHE A 204 9.53 -4.97 6.74
CA PHE A 204 9.84 -6.36 6.46
C PHE A 204 10.64 -6.99 7.59
N LEU A 205 10.54 -8.31 7.72
CA LEU A 205 11.35 -9.05 8.69
C LEU A 205 12.79 -9.22 8.20
N THR A 206 13.01 -9.34 6.90
CA THR A 206 14.35 -9.62 6.35
C THR A 206 14.56 -8.93 5.01
N ALA A 207 15.82 -8.67 4.69
CA ALA A 207 16.27 -8.23 3.37
C ALA A 207 17.49 -9.06 2.95
N GLY A 208 17.47 -9.62 1.74
CA GLY A 208 18.46 -10.63 1.31
C GLY A 208 18.47 -11.92 2.13
N GLY A 209 17.48 -12.12 3.01
CA GLY A 209 17.44 -13.22 3.96
C GLY A 209 18.18 -12.97 5.28
N TYR A 210 18.61 -11.73 5.52
CA TYR A 210 19.24 -11.29 6.76
C TYR A 210 18.33 -10.36 7.55
N ARG A 211 18.59 -10.26 8.85
CA ARG A 211 18.03 -9.24 9.74
C ARG A 211 18.95 -8.02 9.71
N TRP A 212 18.37 -6.83 9.72
CA TRP A 212 19.10 -5.57 9.60
C TRP A 212 18.64 -4.61 10.67
N PHE A 213 19.60 -3.96 11.33
CA PHE A 213 19.35 -2.95 12.35
C PHE A 213 20.33 -1.79 12.16
N LEU A 214 19.96 -0.61 12.65
CA LEU A 214 20.94 0.49 12.73
C LEU A 214 22.04 0.11 13.71
N SER A 215 23.29 0.40 13.38
CA SER A 215 24.41 0.10 14.28
C SER A 215 24.34 0.90 15.60
N SER A 216 23.58 2.00 15.63
CA SER A 216 23.31 2.77 16.85
C SER A 216 22.25 2.16 17.76
N GLN A 217 21.53 1.13 17.31
CA GLN A 217 20.44 0.51 18.08
C GLN A 217 20.98 -0.58 19.00
N SER A 218 20.57 -0.58 20.26
CA SER A 218 20.78 -1.72 21.17
C SER A 218 19.81 -2.85 20.82
N ILE A 219 20.33 -4.02 20.47
CA ILE A 219 19.52 -5.16 20.03
C ILE A 219 19.42 -6.17 21.16
N THR A 220 18.21 -6.70 21.37
CA THR A 220 17.88 -7.73 22.36
C THR A 220 17.30 -8.96 21.66
N GLU A 221 17.20 -10.09 22.38
CA GLU A 221 16.57 -11.31 21.84
C GLU A 221 15.13 -11.06 21.35
N LYS A 222 14.41 -10.14 22.01
CA LYS A 222 13.04 -9.73 21.64
C LYS A 222 12.96 -9.11 20.25
N ASP A 223 14.02 -8.47 19.77
CA ASP A 223 14.06 -7.89 18.43
C ASP A 223 14.10 -8.95 17.33
N PHE A 224 14.41 -10.20 17.67
CA PHE A 224 14.37 -11.35 16.76
C PHE A 224 13.07 -12.16 16.88
N GLU A 225 12.28 -11.91 17.93
CA GLU A 225 10.97 -12.54 18.07
C GLU A 225 10.04 -12.11 16.94
N VAL A 226 9.45 -13.09 16.27
CA VAL A 226 8.54 -12.82 15.18
C VAL A 226 7.13 -12.64 15.73
N ILE A 227 6.81 -11.40 16.07
CA ILE A 227 5.44 -11.02 16.45
C ILE A 227 4.59 -11.02 15.16
N PRO A 228 3.58 -11.90 15.04
CA PRO A 228 2.73 -11.90 13.87
C PRO A 228 1.85 -10.65 13.90
N LYS A 229 2.19 -9.62 13.09
CA LYS A 229 1.27 -8.50 12.80
C LYS A 229 -0.11 -9.06 12.44
N PRO A 230 -1.22 -8.67 13.08
CA PRO A 230 -2.54 -9.17 12.74
C PRO A 230 -2.81 -8.88 11.26
N LYS A 231 -3.08 -9.91 10.47
CA LYS A 231 -3.55 -9.69 9.08
C LYS A 231 -4.98 -9.20 9.16
N GLY A 232 -5.36 -8.34 8.21
CA GLY A 232 -6.77 -8.03 7.95
C GLY A 232 -7.60 -9.30 7.75
N LYS A 233 -8.92 -9.21 8.00
CA LYS A 233 -9.91 -10.31 8.02
C LYS A 233 -9.45 -11.57 7.27
N GLN A 234 -8.90 -12.54 8.01
CA GLN A 234 -8.52 -13.83 7.45
C GLN A 234 -9.78 -14.52 6.92
N LYS A 235 -9.72 -15.00 5.67
CA LYS A 235 -10.87 -15.64 5.03
C LYS A 235 -11.17 -16.95 5.75
N ILE A 236 -12.32 -17.03 6.43
CA ILE A 236 -12.76 -18.24 7.16
C ILE A 236 -13.34 -19.28 6.20
N PHE A 237 -14.03 -18.84 5.14
CA PHE A 237 -14.81 -19.71 4.27
C PHE A 237 -14.18 -19.93 2.89
N ASN A 238 -14.04 -21.19 2.48
CA ASN A 238 -13.56 -21.55 1.15
C ASN A 238 -14.68 -21.60 0.10
N GLN A 239 -14.95 -20.44 -0.50
CA GLN A 239 -15.95 -20.28 -1.56
C GLN A 239 -15.73 -21.20 -2.78
N THR A 240 -14.48 -21.51 -3.12
CA THR A 240 -14.15 -22.32 -4.31
C THR A 240 -14.52 -23.78 -4.09
N VAL A 241 -14.10 -24.37 -2.96
CA VAL A 241 -14.47 -25.74 -2.60
C VAL A 241 -16.00 -25.85 -2.45
N TRP A 242 -16.65 -24.87 -1.84
CA TRP A 242 -18.12 -24.84 -1.73
C TRP A 242 -18.82 -24.86 -3.09
N LYS A 243 -18.37 -24.04 -4.05
CA LYS A 243 -18.91 -24.05 -5.41
C LYS A 243 -18.70 -25.40 -6.10
N ASN A 244 -17.50 -25.96 -5.97
CA ASN A 244 -17.13 -27.23 -6.59
C ASN A 244 -17.84 -28.45 -5.99
N LEU A 245 -18.31 -28.36 -4.75
CA LEU A 245 -19.16 -29.36 -4.10
C LEU A 245 -20.67 -29.17 -4.36
N GLY A 246 -21.05 -28.32 -5.32
CA GLY A 246 -22.45 -28.12 -5.69
C GLY A 246 -23.22 -27.16 -4.78
N ARG A 247 -22.53 -26.26 -4.07
CA ARG A 247 -23.12 -25.22 -3.21
C ARG A 247 -24.05 -25.77 -2.10
N PRO A 248 -23.59 -26.74 -1.29
CA PRO A 248 -24.40 -27.31 -0.22
C PRO A 248 -24.82 -26.24 0.81
N LEU A 249 -25.97 -26.45 1.47
CA LEU A 249 -26.43 -25.57 2.54
C LEU A 249 -25.51 -25.71 3.76
N VAL A 250 -24.74 -24.67 4.05
CA VAL A 250 -23.75 -24.62 5.15
C VAL A 250 -23.70 -23.23 5.77
N ASP A 251 -23.39 -23.17 7.07
CA ASP A 251 -23.05 -21.91 7.73
C ASP A 251 -21.68 -21.43 7.24
N LYS A 252 -21.61 -20.22 6.68
CA LYS A 252 -20.37 -19.63 6.19
C LYS A 252 -19.50 -19.04 7.31
N LYS A 253 -20.08 -18.78 8.49
CA LYS A 253 -19.34 -18.31 9.66
C LYS A 253 -18.67 -19.46 10.39
N ASN A 254 -19.33 -20.61 10.47
CA ASN A 254 -18.77 -21.86 10.98
C ASN A 254 -18.87 -23.01 9.95
N PRO A 255 -18.06 -22.98 8.88
CA PRO A 255 -18.19 -23.95 7.80
C PRO A 255 -17.63 -25.32 8.17
N PRO A 256 -18.06 -26.39 7.47
CA PRO A 256 -17.49 -27.72 7.61
C PRO A 256 -15.98 -27.74 7.36
N ALA A 257 -15.30 -28.71 7.95
CA ALA A 257 -13.84 -28.82 7.96
C ALA A 257 -13.18 -28.63 6.58
N CYS A 258 -13.70 -29.27 5.52
CA CYS A 258 -13.15 -29.18 4.16
C CYS A 258 -13.22 -27.77 3.54
N MET A 259 -14.07 -26.88 4.07
CA MET A 259 -14.24 -25.49 3.63
C MET A 259 -13.81 -24.47 4.68
N ASN A 260 -13.34 -24.91 5.85
CA ASN A 260 -12.95 -24.06 6.97
C ASN A 260 -11.45 -23.72 6.90
N LEU A 261 -11.15 -22.43 6.72
CA LEU A 261 -9.81 -21.88 6.61
C LEU A 261 -9.37 -21.13 7.90
N SER A 262 -10.18 -21.19 8.97
CA SER A 262 -9.83 -20.61 10.27
C SER A 262 -8.66 -21.35 10.92
N LEU A 263 -7.78 -20.64 11.60
CA LEU A 263 -6.73 -21.29 12.40
C LEU A 263 -7.25 -21.87 13.72
N GLU A 264 -8.43 -21.43 14.17
CA GLU A 264 -9.11 -21.96 15.34
C GLU A 264 -9.48 -23.43 15.12
N ASP A 265 -9.31 -24.23 16.17
CA ASP A 265 -9.63 -25.65 16.14
C ASP A 265 -11.14 -25.86 16.25
N LEU A 266 -11.64 -26.84 15.50
CA LEU A 266 -13.04 -27.25 15.57
C LEU A 266 -13.26 -28.13 16.82
N PRO A 267 -14.51 -28.23 17.34
CA PRO A 267 -14.80 -29.08 18.47
C PRO A 267 -14.37 -30.55 18.26
N GLY A 268 -13.53 -31.07 19.16
CA GLY A 268 -12.98 -32.43 19.10
C GLY A 268 -11.96 -32.65 17.97
N GLU A 269 -11.37 -31.57 17.43
CA GLU A 269 -10.34 -31.67 16.41
C GLU A 269 -8.95 -31.94 17.03
N CYS A 270 -8.23 -32.91 16.46
CA CYS A 270 -6.87 -33.22 16.85
C CYS A 270 -5.97 -33.34 15.61
N TRP A 271 -4.71 -32.97 15.75
CA TRP A 271 -3.77 -32.85 14.63
C TRP A 271 -2.64 -33.88 14.72
N LYS A 272 -2.25 -34.45 13.58
CA LYS A 272 -1.08 -35.34 13.47
C LYS A 272 -0.17 -34.92 12.30
N PRO A 273 1.16 -35.10 12.41
CA PRO A 273 2.09 -34.86 11.30
C PRO A 273 1.76 -35.73 10.09
N ILE A 274 1.81 -35.16 8.88
CA ILE A 274 1.66 -35.91 7.65
C ILE A 274 2.99 -36.62 7.33
N PRO A 275 3.01 -37.97 7.20
CA PRO A 275 4.24 -38.72 6.90
C PRO A 275 4.94 -38.28 5.61
N GLY A 276 6.27 -38.24 5.64
CA GLY A 276 7.10 -37.88 4.49
C GLY A 276 7.00 -36.40 4.07
N SER A 277 6.55 -35.52 4.97
CA SER A 277 6.37 -34.07 4.69
C SER A 277 7.27 -33.14 5.52
N GLY A 278 8.34 -33.70 6.13
CA GLY A 278 9.37 -32.93 6.84
C GLY A 278 8.85 -32.17 8.07
N ASN A 279 7.83 -32.70 8.75
CA ASN A 279 7.16 -32.10 9.92
C ASN A 279 6.61 -30.67 9.70
N ARG A 280 6.48 -30.20 8.44
CA ARG A 280 5.92 -28.88 8.14
C ARG A 280 4.40 -28.87 7.99
N PHE A 281 3.80 -30.04 7.79
CA PHE A 281 2.37 -30.15 7.55
C PHE A 281 1.75 -31.16 8.51
N VAL A 282 0.59 -30.77 9.04
CA VAL A 282 -0.23 -31.61 9.90
C VAL A 282 -1.62 -31.75 9.28
N ILE A 283 -2.26 -32.88 9.52
CA ILE A 283 -3.64 -33.16 9.14
C ILE A 283 -4.47 -33.39 10.40
N SER A 284 -5.68 -32.84 10.42
CA SER A 284 -6.61 -33.08 11.52
C SER A 284 -7.44 -34.34 11.30
N ASN A 285 -7.97 -34.92 12.38
CA ASN A 285 -8.93 -36.03 12.32
C ASN A 285 -10.22 -35.68 11.54
N LYS A 286 -10.50 -34.38 11.33
CA LYS A 286 -11.61 -33.88 10.50
C LYS A 286 -11.22 -33.61 9.04
N GLY A 287 -9.96 -33.88 8.67
CA GLY A 287 -9.46 -33.76 7.30
C GLY A 287 -9.01 -32.36 6.92
N ARG A 288 -8.81 -31.43 7.87
CA ARG A 288 -8.16 -30.15 7.59
C ARG A 288 -6.66 -30.35 7.47
N VAL A 289 -6.00 -29.60 6.59
CA VAL A 289 -4.55 -29.64 6.42
C VAL A 289 -3.98 -28.29 6.80
N LYS A 290 -3.05 -28.27 7.76
CA LYS A 290 -2.41 -27.05 8.26
C LYS A 290 -0.92 -27.11 7.93
N ARG A 291 -0.42 -26.04 7.32
CA ARG A 291 1.02 -25.77 7.27
C ARG A 291 1.41 -25.09 8.58
N LEU A 292 2.41 -25.63 9.28
CA LEU A 292 2.98 -25.02 10.47
C LEU A 292 3.83 -23.80 10.11
N SER A 293 4.08 -22.93 11.10
CA SER A 293 4.95 -21.78 10.89
C SER A 293 6.40 -22.23 10.69
N GLY A 294 7.16 -21.50 9.88
CA GLY A 294 8.56 -21.82 9.66
C GLY A 294 9.22 -21.01 8.56
N TRP A 295 10.55 -20.96 8.61
CA TRP A 295 11.36 -20.27 7.62
C TRP A 295 11.50 -21.10 6.34
N ILE A 296 11.45 -20.43 5.20
CA ILE A 296 11.91 -21.03 3.94
C ILE A 296 13.42 -21.17 4.01
N THR A 297 13.91 -22.40 3.86
CA THR A 297 15.33 -22.76 3.91
C THR A 297 16.04 -22.61 2.55
N GLU A 298 15.30 -22.61 1.45
CA GLU A 298 15.84 -22.55 0.09
C GLU A 298 15.36 -21.31 -0.68
N GLY A 299 16.28 -20.55 -1.24
CA GLY A 299 15.98 -19.28 -1.91
C GLY A 299 15.79 -18.14 -0.92
N ARG A 300 14.82 -17.24 -1.18
CA ARG A 300 14.56 -16.08 -0.30
C ARG A 300 14.05 -16.57 1.06
N LYS A 301 14.78 -16.25 2.15
CA LYS A 301 14.36 -16.56 3.53
C LYS A 301 13.17 -15.71 3.93
N VAL A 302 11.98 -16.31 3.82
CA VAL A 302 10.70 -15.73 4.24
C VAL A 302 10.11 -16.58 5.34
N LEU A 303 9.59 -15.96 6.40
CA LEU A 303 8.82 -16.67 7.40
C LEU A 303 7.40 -16.91 6.88
N LEU A 304 7.05 -18.18 6.71
CA LEU A 304 5.68 -18.59 6.44
C LEU A 304 4.96 -18.77 7.77
N ARG A 305 3.83 -18.09 7.94
CA ARG A 305 2.95 -18.29 9.09
C ARG A 305 2.14 -19.57 8.94
N GLU A 306 1.58 -20.00 10.07
CA GLU A 306 0.57 -21.04 10.09
C GLU A 306 -0.58 -20.71 9.13
N HIS A 307 -1.06 -21.73 8.43
CA HIS A 307 -2.09 -21.56 7.45
C HIS A 307 -2.84 -22.88 7.22
N ILE A 308 -4.17 -22.85 7.34
CA ILE A 308 -5.00 -23.94 6.83
C ILE A 308 -4.97 -23.88 5.30
N LEU A 309 -4.44 -24.93 4.68
CA LEU A 309 -4.34 -25.01 3.23
C LEU A 309 -5.72 -25.23 2.62
N SER A 310 -6.00 -24.47 1.56
CA SER A 310 -7.16 -24.75 0.71
C SER A 310 -7.06 -26.15 0.13
N GLN A 311 -8.14 -26.91 0.27
CA GLN A 311 -8.33 -28.14 -0.48
C GLN A 311 -8.89 -27.81 -1.86
N TYR A 312 -8.84 -28.77 -2.77
CA TYR A 312 -9.55 -28.75 -4.03
C TYR A 312 -10.24 -30.09 -4.25
N VAL A 313 -11.24 -30.07 -5.13
CA VAL A 313 -12.13 -31.20 -5.37
C VAL A 313 -11.73 -31.86 -6.69
N ASP A 314 -11.52 -33.17 -6.66
CA ASP A 314 -11.39 -33.97 -7.88
C ASP A 314 -12.76 -34.45 -8.35
N PHE A 315 -12.89 -34.59 -9.67
CA PHE A 315 -14.11 -35.00 -10.34
C PHE A 315 -13.89 -36.26 -11.16
N PHE A 316 -14.90 -37.14 -11.18
CA PHE A 316 -14.97 -38.31 -12.04
C PHE A 316 -16.35 -38.31 -12.69
N ASN A 317 -16.39 -38.34 -14.02
CA ASN A 317 -17.63 -38.21 -14.80
C ASN A 317 -18.52 -37.02 -14.36
N GLY A 318 -17.89 -35.88 -14.07
CA GLY A 318 -18.57 -34.66 -13.61
C GLY A 318 -19.04 -34.67 -12.15
N LYS A 319 -18.92 -35.79 -11.43
CA LYS A 319 -19.29 -35.89 -10.00
C LYS A 319 -18.06 -35.72 -9.11
N PRO A 320 -18.14 -34.91 -8.04
CA PRO A 320 -17.04 -34.76 -7.09
C PRO A 320 -16.85 -36.06 -6.30
N TYR A 321 -15.62 -36.57 -6.21
CA TYR A 321 -15.36 -37.87 -5.56
C TYR A 321 -14.23 -37.86 -4.52
N ALA A 322 -13.33 -36.87 -4.55
CA ALA A 322 -12.22 -36.80 -3.60
C ALA A 322 -11.80 -35.36 -3.28
N LEU A 323 -11.23 -35.19 -2.08
CA LEU A 323 -10.57 -33.97 -1.66
C LEU A 323 -9.05 -34.14 -1.72
N ARG A 324 -8.37 -33.16 -2.29
CA ARG A 324 -6.91 -33.09 -2.35
C ARG A 324 -6.37 -31.77 -1.84
N CYS A 325 -5.11 -31.78 -1.46
CA CYS A 325 -4.38 -30.60 -1.02
C CYS A 325 -3.00 -30.54 -1.67
N ILE A 326 -2.53 -29.35 -2.01
CA ILE A 326 -1.17 -29.16 -2.57
C ILE A 326 -0.23 -28.77 -1.42
N LEU A 327 0.69 -29.67 -1.08
CA LEU A 327 1.76 -29.40 -0.13
C LEU A 327 2.95 -28.83 -0.90
N ARG A 328 3.24 -27.55 -0.70
CA ARG A 328 4.37 -26.86 -1.35
C ARG A 328 5.54 -26.73 -0.41
N HIS A 329 6.67 -27.32 -0.76
CA HIS A 329 7.87 -27.35 0.07
C HIS A 329 9.13 -27.38 -0.80
N GLN A 330 10.12 -26.53 -0.53
CA GLN A 330 11.42 -26.52 -1.24
C GLN A 330 11.27 -26.54 -2.77
N LYS A 331 10.42 -25.64 -3.30
CA LYS A 331 10.09 -25.52 -4.74
C LYS A 331 9.45 -26.77 -5.38
N ARG A 332 9.09 -27.80 -4.60
CA ARG A 332 8.37 -28.99 -5.05
C ARG A 332 6.91 -28.94 -4.60
N ASN A 333 6.03 -29.42 -5.48
CA ASN A 333 4.61 -29.58 -5.20
C ASN A 333 4.31 -31.07 -5.00
N ARG A 334 3.76 -31.45 -3.84
CA ARG A 334 3.23 -32.80 -3.57
C ARG A 334 1.72 -32.73 -3.45
N TYR A 335 1.01 -33.62 -4.13
CA TYR A 335 -0.44 -33.66 -4.13
C TYR A 335 -0.91 -34.70 -3.10
N LEU A 336 -1.47 -34.22 -1.99
CA LEU A 336 -1.97 -35.06 -0.90
C LEU A 336 -3.43 -35.43 -1.15
N SER A 337 -3.74 -36.74 -1.13
CA SER A 337 -5.12 -37.21 -0.96
C SER A 337 -5.50 -37.11 0.52
N VAL A 338 -6.54 -36.33 0.82
CA VAL A 338 -6.99 -36.14 2.23
C VAL A 338 -7.46 -37.46 2.83
N SER A 339 -8.19 -38.28 2.07
CA SER A 339 -8.67 -39.58 2.53
C SER A 339 -7.52 -40.55 2.85
N LYS A 340 -6.49 -40.64 1.98
CA LYS A 340 -5.30 -41.46 2.26
C LYS A 340 -4.57 -40.97 3.52
N ALA A 341 -4.41 -39.66 3.67
CA ALA A 341 -3.75 -39.07 4.82
C ALA A 341 -4.51 -39.33 6.14
N LEU A 342 -5.84 -39.22 6.12
CA LEU A 342 -6.69 -39.52 7.27
C LEU A 342 -6.53 -40.97 7.73
N VAL A 343 -6.67 -41.92 6.81
CA VAL A 343 -6.51 -43.35 7.14
C VAL A 343 -5.08 -43.63 7.62
N CYS A 344 -4.06 -43.09 6.96
CA CYS A 344 -2.66 -43.29 7.34
C CYS A 344 -2.36 -42.78 8.76
N CYS A 345 -2.88 -41.60 9.12
CA CYS A 345 -2.56 -40.95 10.39
C CYS A 345 -3.44 -41.42 11.55
N PHE A 346 -4.70 -41.77 11.30
CA PHE A 346 -5.69 -42.01 12.35
C PHE A 346 -6.25 -43.44 12.40
N VAL A 347 -6.09 -44.25 11.35
CA VAL A 347 -6.64 -45.61 11.29
C VAL A 347 -5.53 -46.66 11.25
N ARG A 348 -4.68 -46.64 10.22
CA ARG A 348 -3.59 -47.61 10.02
C ARG A 348 -2.48 -47.00 9.18
N LYS A 349 -1.22 -47.14 9.62
CA LYS A 349 -0.05 -46.68 8.84
C LYS A 349 0.15 -47.52 7.58
N PHE A 350 0.39 -46.86 6.46
CA PHE A 350 0.77 -47.45 5.17
C PHE A 350 1.51 -46.40 4.33
N ASP A 351 2.20 -46.83 3.27
CA ASP A 351 2.81 -45.90 2.31
C ASP A 351 1.74 -45.25 1.43
N MET A 352 1.55 -43.94 1.59
CA MET A 352 0.55 -43.18 0.83
C MET A 352 0.89 -43.06 -0.65
N GLU A 353 2.17 -43.18 -1.03
CA GLU A 353 2.63 -43.11 -2.42
C GLU A 353 2.45 -44.44 -3.16
N ASP A 354 2.25 -45.54 -2.43
CA ASP A 354 1.94 -46.84 -3.02
C ASP A 354 0.58 -46.80 -3.73
N LYS A 355 0.62 -47.04 -5.05
CA LYS A 355 -0.54 -47.03 -5.93
C LYS A 355 -1.37 -48.32 -5.84
N THR A 356 -0.83 -49.38 -5.23
CA THR A 356 -1.56 -50.63 -5.02
C THR A 356 -2.66 -50.48 -3.95
N PHE A 357 -2.51 -49.49 -3.06
CA PHE A 357 -3.49 -49.20 -2.01
C PHE A 357 -4.42 -48.04 -2.38
N ALA A 358 -5.72 -48.28 -2.21
CA ALA A 358 -6.79 -47.31 -2.33
C ALA A 358 -7.53 -47.17 -0.99
N VAL A 359 -8.10 -45.98 -0.74
CA VAL A 359 -8.98 -45.75 0.41
C VAL A 359 -10.39 -45.64 -0.08
N VAL A 360 -11.27 -46.50 0.44
CA VAL A 360 -12.71 -46.43 0.23
C VAL A 360 -13.30 -45.49 1.27
N ASN A 361 -14.15 -44.56 0.82
CA ASN A 361 -14.79 -43.56 1.66
C ASN A 361 -16.31 -43.65 1.49
N ASN A 362 -16.99 -44.31 2.43
CA ASN A 362 -18.44 -44.52 2.39
C ASN A 362 -19.22 -43.41 3.13
N ASN A 363 -18.61 -42.26 3.33
CA ASN A 363 -19.28 -41.11 3.93
C ASN A 363 -20.27 -40.48 2.93
N GLU A 364 -21.46 -40.12 3.41
CA GLU A 364 -22.42 -39.31 2.68
C GLU A 364 -22.79 -38.06 3.50
N PRO A 365 -22.44 -36.85 3.03
CA PRO A 365 -21.59 -36.56 1.88
C PRO A 365 -20.10 -36.92 2.11
N PHE A 366 -19.39 -37.30 1.05
CA PHE A 366 -18.01 -37.84 1.14
C PHE A 366 -16.98 -36.91 1.82
N TRP A 367 -17.25 -35.60 1.85
CA TRP A 367 -16.39 -34.59 2.45
C TRP A 367 -16.66 -34.33 3.94
N LYS A 368 -17.67 -34.99 4.54
CA LYS A 368 -17.86 -35.07 5.99
C LYS A 368 -17.26 -36.39 6.48
N PHE A 369 -15.98 -36.36 6.82
CA PHE A 369 -15.25 -37.57 7.19
C PHE A 369 -15.67 -38.10 8.56
N ASP A 370 -16.30 -39.28 8.56
CA ASP A 370 -16.33 -40.22 9.68
C ASP A 370 -15.31 -41.32 9.39
N LEU A 371 -14.30 -41.43 10.25
CA LEU A 371 -13.20 -42.38 10.08
C LEU A 371 -13.66 -43.84 10.18
N SER A 372 -14.77 -44.11 10.87
CA SER A 372 -15.35 -45.48 10.96
C SER A 372 -15.87 -45.99 9.61
N LYS A 373 -16.16 -45.08 8.67
CA LYS A 373 -16.68 -45.37 7.33
C LYS A 373 -15.59 -45.35 6.26
N MET A 374 -14.32 -45.41 6.67
CA MET A 374 -13.17 -45.34 5.78
C MET A 374 -12.21 -46.50 6.05
N TYR A 375 -11.80 -47.20 4.99
CA TYR A 375 -10.87 -48.31 5.11
C TYR A 375 -9.95 -48.44 3.89
N LEU A 376 -8.83 -49.11 4.10
CA LEU A 376 -7.79 -49.37 3.10
C LEU A 376 -8.11 -50.65 2.33
N THR A 377 -8.01 -50.63 1.01
CA THR A 377 -8.17 -51.79 0.12
C THR A 377 -7.05 -51.85 -0.92
N ARG A 378 -6.87 -53.01 -1.56
CA ARG A 378 -5.97 -53.17 -2.71
C ARG A 378 -6.73 -52.93 -4.02
N GLY A 379 -6.10 -52.23 -4.97
CA GLY A 379 -6.71 -51.65 -6.17
C GLY A 379 -7.40 -52.61 -7.17
N GLY A 380 -7.51 -53.91 -6.88
CA GLY A 380 -8.24 -54.89 -7.69
C GLY A 380 -9.59 -55.33 -7.11
N SER A 381 -9.93 -55.00 -5.86
CA SER A 381 -11.10 -55.56 -5.15
C SER A 381 -12.35 -54.67 -5.17
N VAL A 382 -12.31 -53.51 -5.83
CA VAL A 382 -13.38 -52.49 -5.76
C VAL A 382 -14.43 -52.63 -6.88
N ILE A 383 -14.24 -53.55 -7.83
CA ILE A 383 -15.14 -53.72 -8.99
C ILE A 383 -16.32 -54.68 -8.69
N THR A 384 -16.33 -55.36 -7.55
CA THR A 384 -17.40 -56.31 -7.21
C THR A 384 -18.06 -55.91 -5.90
N ASN A 385 -19.07 -55.04 -5.96
CA ASN A 385 -20.19 -55.03 -5.01
C ASN A 385 -21.28 -54.07 -5.54
N ASP A 386 -21.78 -54.37 -6.73
CA ASP A 386 -23.19 -54.13 -7.07
C ASP A 386 -23.86 -55.52 -7.06
N LYS A 387 -24.60 -55.80 -5.98
CA LYS A 387 -25.70 -56.77 -5.94
C LYS A 387 -26.77 -56.26 -5.00
#